data_AF-A0A813EM27-F1
#
_entry.id   AF-A0A813EM27-F1
#
_cell.length_a   1.000
_cell.length_b   1.000
_cell.length_c   1.000
_cell.angle_alpha   90.00
_cell.angle_beta   90.00
_cell.angle_gamma   90.00
#
_symmetry.space_group_name_H-M   'P 1'
#
loop_
_entity.id
_entity.type
_entity.pdbx_description
1 polymer ?
#
loop_
_entity_poly.entity_id
_entity_poly.type
_entity_poly.pdbx_seq_one_letter_code
_entity_poly.pdbx_strand_id
1 'polypeptide(L)'
;ATIAWPVREIVVYGVMASSIGAGLSSMVSGTRLLSAIASDGTLPILKIFAAPPGKEPRLALLASACLCTLAISVGELNAIAPILTMFFLMCYTCVNMSCAICELVNDPSWRPTF
;
A
#
# COMPACT_ATOMS: atom_id res chain seq x y z
N ALA A 1 -26.48 -2.43 -7.11
CA ALA A 1 -27.22 -1.91 -5.93
C ALA A 1 -28.69 -2.35 -5.87
N THR A 2 -29.17 -3.22 -6.76
CA THR A 2 -30.61 -3.58 -6.87
C THR A 2 -31.06 -4.67 -5.89
N ILE A 3 -30.14 -5.29 -5.15
CA ILE A 3 -30.41 -6.49 -4.32
C ILE A 3 -30.16 -6.27 -2.82
N ALA A 4 -30.15 -5.02 -2.35
CA ALA A 4 -29.91 -4.69 -0.94
C ALA A 4 -31.18 -4.87 -0.08
N TRP A 5 -31.16 -5.84 0.84
CA TRP A 5 -32.17 -6.08 1.87
C TRP A 5 -31.50 -5.88 3.24
N PRO A 6 -32.07 -5.15 4.23
CA PRO A 6 -33.45 -4.68 4.35
C PRO A 6 -33.71 -3.21 3.93
N VAL A 7 -32.70 -2.35 3.86
CA VAL A 7 -32.84 -0.94 3.40
C VAL A 7 -31.62 -0.53 2.55
N ARG A 8 -31.89 0.09 1.39
CA ARG A 8 -30.86 0.48 0.40
C ARG A 8 -29.86 1.49 0.94
N GLU A 9 -30.34 2.42 1.78
CA GLU A 9 -29.53 3.47 2.40
C GLU A 9 -28.36 2.90 3.21
N ILE A 10 -28.54 1.77 3.90
CA ILE A 10 -27.48 1.13 4.68
C ILE A 10 -26.31 0.72 3.79
N VAL A 11 -26.58 0.23 2.58
CA VAL A 11 -25.51 -0.17 1.65
C VAL A 11 -24.75 1.05 1.14
N VAL A 12 -25.43 2.18 0.88
CA VAL A 12 -24.78 3.41 0.44
C VAL A 12 -23.85 3.94 1.54
N TYR A 13 -24.36 4.10 2.77
CA TYR A 13 -23.54 4.53 3.90
C TYR A 13 -22.42 3.54 4.22
N GLY A 14 -22.69 2.24 4.10
CA GLY A 14 -21.70 1.18 4.32
C GLY A 14 -20.56 1.22 3.30
N VAL A 15 -20.87 1.40 2.01
CA VAL A 15 -19.84 1.53 0.96
C VAL A 15 -19.03 2.81 1.17
N MET A 16 -19.67 3.94 1.48
CA MET A 16 -18.97 5.20 1.75
C MET A 16 -18.02 5.07 2.95
N ALA A 17 -18.50 4.50 4.06
CA ALA A 17 -17.68 4.27 5.25
C ALA A 17 -16.53 3.29 4.98
N SER A 18 -16.79 2.22 4.22
CA SER A 18 -15.78 1.23 3.85
C SER A 18 -14.71 1.83 2.92
N SER A 19 -15.10 2.61 1.92
CA SER A 19 -14.16 3.26 0.99
C SER A 19 -13.28 4.30 1.70
N ILE A 20 -13.86 5.13 2.59
CA ILE A 20 -13.09 6.10 3.37
C ILE A 20 -12.13 5.37 4.32
N GLY A 21 -12.61 4.36 5.05
CA GLY A 21 -11.80 3.58 5.98
C GLY A 21 -10.63 2.87 5.29
N ALA A 22 -10.89 2.24 4.15
CA ALA A 22 -9.85 1.62 3.33
C ALA A 22 -8.83 2.65 2.84
N GLY A 23 -9.29 3.79 2.32
CA GLY A 23 -8.42 4.87 1.83
C GLY A 23 -7.50 5.44 2.91
N LEU A 24 -8.03 5.69 4.11
CA LEU A 24 -7.24 6.18 5.25
C LEU A 24 -6.20 5.15 5.71
N SER A 25 -6.59 3.87 5.80
CA SER A 25 -5.67 2.79 6.18
C SER A 25 -4.52 2.65 5.18
N SER A 26 -4.81 2.67 3.88
CA SER A 26 -3.81 2.60 2.82
C SER A 26 -2.85 3.81 2.82
N MET A 27 -3.36 5.00 3.13
CA MET A 27 -2.53 6.21 3.24
C MET A 27 -1.55 6.13 4.43
N VAL A 28 -2.02 5.69 5.59
CA VAL A 28 -1.17 5.56 6.78
C VAL A 28 -0.16 4.42 6.62
N SER A 29 -0.54 3.29 6.04
CA SER A 29 0.40 2.18 5.82
C SER A 29 1.46 2.53 4.77
N GLY A 30 1.07 3.12 3.64
CA GLY A 30 2.00 3.50 2.57
C GLY A 30 3.07 4.51 3.01
N THR A 31 2.67 5.51 3.81
CA THR A 31 3.59 6.54 4.31
C THR A 31 4.59 6.00 5.32
N ARG A 32 4.15 5.09 6.20
CA ARG A 32 5.03 4.40 7.15
C ARG A 32 5.99 3.44 6.47
N LEU A 33 5.53 2.70 5.46
CA LEU A 33 6.38 1.84 4.64
C LEU A 33 7.47 2.66 3.93
N LEU A 34 7.10 3.78 3.29
CA LEU A 34 8.06 4.67 2.64
C LEU A 34 9.10 5.23 3.63
N SER A 35 8.66 5.63 4.83
CA SER A 35 9.58 6.12 5.87
C SER A 35 10.50 5.02 6.42
N ALA A 36 10.03 3.78 6.54
CA ALA A 36 10.83 2.66 7.02
C ALA A 36 11.95 2.33 6.00
N ILE A 37 11.60 2.25 4.72
CA ILE A 37 12.57 2.04 3.63
C ILE A 37 13.60 3.18 3.60
N ALA A 38 13.16 4.43 3.81
CA ALA A 38 14.05 5.58 3.88
C ALA A 38 15.00 5.53 5.09
N SER A 39 14.56 4.98 6.23
CA SER A 39 15.41 4.83 7.42
C SER A 39 16.39 3.67 7.32
N ASP A 40 16.08 2.63 6.53
CA ASP A 40 16.99 1.49 6.29
C ASP A 40 18.26 1.90 5.53
N GLY A 41 18.26 3.08 4.89
CA GLY A 41 19.43 3.66 4.25
C GLY A 41 19.90 2.94 2.98
N THR A 42 19.12 1.97 2.48
CA THR A 42 19.38 1.20 1.26
C THR A 42 19.45 2.08 0.00
N LEU A 43 18.64 3.14 -0.05
CA LEU A 43 18.60 4.11 -1.15
C LEU A 43 18.93 5.52 -0.64
N PRO A 44 20.12 6.09 -0.94
CA PRO A 44 20.54 7.37 -0.39
C PRO A 44 19.65 8.55 -0.81
N ILE A 45 18.97 8.43 -1.96
CA ILE A 45 18.04 9.44 -2.50
C ILE A 45 16.77 9.55 -1.65
N LEU A 46 16.35 8.45 -1.00
CA LEU A 46 15.11 8.43 -0.19
C LEU A 46 15.29 8.91 1.24
N LYS A 47 16.52 9.21 1.70
CA LYS A 47 16.79 9.71 3.07
C LYS A 47 16.00 10.96 3.44
N ILE A 48 15.58 11.76 2.46
CA ILE A 48 14.76 12.96 2.65
C ILE A 48 13.40 12.60 3.28
N PHE A 49 12.88 11.39 3.03
CA PHE A 49 11.60 10.91 3.56
C PHE A 49 11.74 10.19 4.91
N ALA A 50 12.95 10.04 5.44
CA ALA A 50 13.17 9.36 6.71
C ALA A 50 12.67 10.22 7.89
N ALA A 51 11.71 9.68 8.65
CA ALA A 51 11.25 10.30 9.89
C ALA A 51 11.99 9.72 11.10
N PRO A 52 12.29 10.55 12.13
CA PRO A 52 12.82 10.06 13.40
C PRO A 52 11.84 9.07 14.07
N PRO A 53 12.36 8.10 14.85
CA PRO A 53 11.50 7.16 15.57
C PRO A 53 10.52 7.90 16.48
N GLY A 54 9.23 7.56 16.38
CA GLY A 54 8.15 8.18 17.15
C GLY A 54 7.61 9.50 16.59
N LYS A 55 8.17 10.04 15.50
CA LYS A 55 7.61 11.21 14.80
C LYS A 55 6.82 10.79 13.55
N GLU A 56 5.79 11.55 13.24
CA GLU A 56 5.01 11.33 12.02
C GLU A 56 5.82 11.70 10.77
N PRO A 57 5.83 10.84 9.74
CA PRO A 57 6.59 11.07 8.52
C PRO A 57 5.87 12.08 7.61
N ARG A 58 5.93 13.36 7.96
CA ARG A 58 5.22 14.45 7.25
C ARG A 58 5.60 14.57 5.78
N LEU A 59 6.87 14.36 5.44
CA LEU A 59 7.35 14.43 4.06
C LEU A 59 6.86 13.23 3.23
N ALA A 60 6.88 12.03 3.82
CA ALA A 60 6.31 10.84 3.18
C ALA A 60 4.79 10.99 3.00
N LEU A 61 4.10 11.55 4.00
CA LEU A 61 2.68 11.86 3.94
C LEU A 61 2.36 12.84 2.80
N LEU A 62 3.13 13.91 2.66
CA LEU A 62 2.96 14.87 1.58
C LEU A 62 3.18 14.22 0.21
N ALA A 63 4.20 13.36 0.08
CA ALA A 63 4.48 12.63 -1.16
C ALA A 63 3.34 11.66 -1.52
N SER A 64 2.84 10.87 -0.56
CA SER A 64 1.70 9.99 -0.79
C SER A 64 0.42 10.77 -1.11
N ALA A 65 0.17 11.89 -0.43
CA ALA A 65 -0.99 12.74 -0.71
C ALA A 65 -0.92 13.36 -2.12
N CYS A 66 0.26 13.80 -2.56
CA CYS A 66 0.49 14.28 -3.92
C CYS A 66 0.19 13.18 -4.94
N LEU A 67 0.73 11.96 -4.74
CA LEU A 67 0.49 10.82 -5.61
C LEU A 67 -1.00 10.44 -5.68
N CYS A 68 -1.69 10.41 -4.54
CA CYS A 68 -3.13 10.16 -4.49
C CYS A 68 -3.91 11.25 -5.23
N THR A 69 -3.53 12.51 -5.10
CA THR A 69 -4.18 13.64 -5.80
C THR A 69 -4.01 13.53 -7.31
N LEU A 70 -2.81 13.16 -7.78
CA LEU A 70 -2.56 12.89 -9.19
C LEU A 70 -3.42 11.72 -9.70
N ALA A 71 -3.52 10.64 -8.93
CA ALA A 71 -4.38 9.51 -9.29
C ALA A 71 -5.85 9.91 -9.39
N ILE A 72 -6.36 10.72 -8.45
CA ILE A 72 -7.73 11.22 -8.47
C ILE A 72 -7.98 12.16 -9.67
N SER A 73 -6.98 12.94 -10.08
CA SER A 73 -7.11 13.87 -11.22
C SER A 73 -7.38 13.19 -12.56
N VAL A 74 -7.11 11.88 -12.68
CA VAL A 74 -7.44 11.08 -13.87
C VAL A 74 -8.96 10.93 -14.05
N GLY A 75 -9.76 10.98 -12.96
CA GLY A 75 -11.21 10.94 -13.01
C GLY A 75 -11.85 9.60 -13.39
N GLU A 76 -11.06 8.62 -13.86
CA GLU A 76 -11.51 7.31 -14.34
C GLU A 76 -10.98 6.16 -13.48
N LEU A 77 -11.84 5.57 -12.65
CA LEU A 77 -11.48 4.44 -11.78
C LEU A 77 -11.04 3.21 -12.59
N ASN A 78 -11.69 2.97 -13.74
CA ASN A 78 -11.42 1.82 -14.59
C ASN A 78 -10.02 1.85 -15.21
N ALA A 79 -9.42 3.03 -15.37
CA ALA A 79 -8.05 3.18 -15.84
C ALA A 79 -7.02 2.92 -14.72
N ILE A 80 -7.34 3.29 -13.48
CA ILE A 80 -6.45 3.17 -12.31
C ILE A 80 -6.42 1.74 -11.78
N ALA A 81 -7.56 1.04 -11.80
CA ALA A 81 -7.70 -0.33 -11.30
C ALA A 81 -6.63 -1.30 -11.84
N PRO A 82 -6.43 -1.46 -13.16
CA PRO A 82 -5.42 -2.38 -13.68
C PRO A 82 -3.99 -1.99 -13.29
N ILE A 83 -3.68 -0.71 -13.20
CA ILE A 83 -2.36 -0.22 -12.81
C ILE A 83 -2.03 -0.67 -11.37
N LEU A 84 -2.97 -0.45 -10.44
CA LEU A 84 -2.81 -0.90 -9.05
C LEU A 84 -2.69 -2.41 -8.96
N THR A 85 -3.53 -3.16 -9.68
CA THR A 85 -3.46 -4.62 -9.72
C THR A 85 -2.08 -5.10 -10.18
N MET A 86 -1.50 -4.49 -11.21
CA MET A 86 -0.16 -4.86 -11.68
C MET A 86 0.93 -4.63 -10.62
N PHE A 87 0.88 -3.52 -9.88
CA PHE A 87 1.82 -3.28 -8.77
C PHE A 87 1.68 -4.34 -7.65
N PHE A 88 0.45 -4.71 -7.29
CA PHE A 88 0.23 -5.76 -6.28
C PHE A 88 0.71 -7.13 -6.78
N LEU A 89 0.40 -7.51 -8.02
CA LEU A 89 0.85 -8.78 -8.60
C LEU A 89 2.37 -8.85 -8.70
N MET A 90 3.03 -7.74 -9.04
CA MET A 90 4.49 -7.68 -9.04
C MET A 90 5.05 -7.89 -7.63
N CYS A 91 4.50 -7.23 -6.61
CA CYS A 91 4.90 -7.41 -5.22
C CYS A 91 4.73 -8.87 -4.77
N TYR A 92 3.57 -9.49 -5.06
CA TYR A 92 3.34 -10.90 -4.74
C TYR A 92 4.31 -11.83 -5.46
N THR A 93 4.63 -11.55 -6.71
CA THR A 93 5.61 -12.32 -7.48
C THR A 93 7.00 -12.21 -6.86
N CYS A 94 7.45 -11.01 -6.51
CA CYS A 94 8.75 -10.78 -5.88
C CYS A 94 8.86 -11.49 -4.52
N VAL A 95 7.84 -11.39 -3.66
CA VAL A 95 7.83 -12.05 -2.36
C VAL A 95 7.85 -13.57 -2.51
N ASN A 96 6.96 -14.13 -3.34
CA ASN A 96 6.89 -15.58 -3.56
C ASN A 96 8.19 -16.13 -4.18
N MET A 97 8.76 -15.41 -5.15
CA MET A 97 10.01 -15.80 -5.77
C MET A 97 11.18 -15.71 -4.80
N SER A 98 11.24 -14.68 -3.95
CA SER A 98 12.27 -14.56 -2.91
C SER A 98 12.22 -15.76 -1.96
N CYS A 99 11.03 -16.15 -1.49
CA CYS A 99 10.88 -17.33 -0.64
C CYS A 99 11.31 -18.62 -1.37
N ALA A 100 10.91 -18.79 -2.64
CA ALA A 100 11.27 -19.96 -3.43
C ALA A 100 12.79 -20.06 -3.66
N ILE A 101 13.47 -18.92 -3.89
CA ILE A 101 14.92 -18.87 -4.07
C ILE A 101 15.64 -19.20 -2.75
N CYS A 102 15.22 -18.62 -1.62
CA CYS A 102 15.82 -18.92 -0.32
C CYS A 102 15.72 -20.40 0.04
N GLU A 103 14.59 -21.04 -0.28
CA GLU A 103 14.40 -22.49 -0.12
C GLU A 103 15.30 -23.30 -1.07
N LEU A 104 15.33 -22.95 -2.36
CA LEU A 104 16.12 -23.65 -3.37
C LEU A 104 17.63 -23.60 -3.08
N VAL A 105 18.12 -22.46 -2.62
CA VAL A 105 19.54 -22.22 -2.29
C VAL A 105 19.90 -22.81 -0.92
N ASN A 106 18.92 -23.30 -0.14
CA ASN A 106 19.10 -23.74 1.24
C ASN A 106 19.83 -22.69 2.07
N ASP A 107 19.34 -21.44 2.03
CA ASP A 107 19.95 -20.34 2.79
C ASP A 107 19.99 -20.70 4.29
N PRO A 108 21.15 -20.63 4.96
CA PRO A 108 21.31 -21.11 6.34
C PRO A 108 20.50 -20.29 7.37
N SER A 109 20.09 -19.08 7.01
CA SER A 109 19.21 -18.20 7.81
C SER A 109 17.73 -18.52 7.63
N TRP A 110 17.37 -19.21 6.53
CA TRP A 110 16.00 -19.49 6.15
C TRP A 110 15.48 -20.74 6.90
N ARG A 111 14.53 -20.53 7.81
CA ARG A 111 13.90 -21.57 8.65
C ARG A 111 12.38 -21.40 8.69
N PRO A 112 11.67 -21.61 7.57
CA PRO A 112 10.22 -21.50 7.54
C PRO A 112 9.62 -22.61 8.43
N THR A 113 8.85 -22.21 9.44
CA THR A 113 8.02 -23.13 10.23
C THR A 113 6.62 -23.30 9.64
N PHE A 114 6.21 -22.38 8.75
CA PHE A 114 5.01 -22.41 7.92
C PHE A 114 5.24 -21.64 6.62
#